data_AF-A0A7C2SRY8-F1
#
_entry.id   AF-A0A7C2SRY8-F1
#
_cell.length_a   1.000
_cell.length_b   1.000
_cell.length_c   1.000
_cell.angle_alpha   90.00
_cell.angle_beta   90.00
_cell.angle_gamma   90.00
#
_symmetry.space_group_name_H-M   'P 1'
#
loop_
_entity.id
_entity.type
_entity.pdbx_description
1 polymer ?
#
loop_
_entity_poly.entity_id
_entity_poly.type
_entity_poly.pdbx_seq_one_letter_code
_entity_poly.pdbx_strand_id
1 'polypeptide(L)'
;MRVGPGRTRARSPNARTGGEVAWMRAWLVGALSGVALAVGTSASAVPITYAFQSGDVTLVGSVSGNVVGGPVNVGLTGVAVTVDEAALTVNSLTFTVGSTGTIPVTYGTFTTFNLDFATVSGTSGALSLVDPGPPTEYGFTMSLNLSGQFDADPPTITNQPFLIPGAPATGSIFIDGSLLVLQSITIGAIDPDGPGGLEPLLVKGDFVFVGQVPEPATALLLGGGLFALAGLARRRRT
;
A
#
# COMPACT_ATOMS: atom_id res chain seq x y z
N MET A 1 35.45 -51.22 94.29
CA MET A 1 35.74 -50.02 93.46
C MET A 1 34.70 -49.96 92.34
N ARG A 2 33.96 -48.84 92.27
CA ARG A 2 32.90 -48.54 91.30
C ARG A 2 33.52 -47.95 90.01
N VAL A 3 33.09 -48.41 88.84
CA VAL A 3 33.15 -47.65 87.58
C VAL A 3 31.87 -47.96 86.79
N GLY A 4 31.08 -46.92 86.50
CA GLY A 4 29.75 -47.02 85.89
C GLY A 4 29.77 -46.97 84.35
N PRO A 5 28.65 -47.33 83.69
CA PRO A 5 28.55 -47.35 82.23
C PRO A 5 28.21 -45.95 81.66
N GLY A 6 28.96 -45.55 80.64
CA GLY A 6 28.78 -44.31 79.89
C GLY A 6 27.55 -44.35 78.98
N ARG A 7 26.72 -43.31 79.08
CA ARG A 7 25.57 -43.04 78.19
C ARG A 7 26.05 -42.36 76.90
N THR A 8 25.93 -43.02 75.77
CA THR A 8 25.99 -42.41 74.43
C THR A 8 24.65 -41.77 74.09
N ARG A 9 24.62 -40.44 73.97
CA ARG A 9 23.44 -39.67 73.53
C ARG A 9 23.28 -39.78 72.01
N ALA A 10 22.12 -40.26 71.56
CA ALA A 10 21.68 -40.16 70.19
C ALA A 10 21.41 -38.69 69.82
N ARG A 11 22.02 -38.22 68.73
CA ARG A 11 21.72 -36.91 68.12
C ARG A 11 20.50 -37.05 67.20
N SER A 12 19.51 -36.21 67.45
CA SER A 12 18.35 -35.96 66.58
C SER A 12 18.80 -35.38 65.23
N PRO A 13 18.25 -35.85 64.09
CA PRO A 13 18.37 -35.14 62.82
C PRO A 13 17.39 -33.96 62.83
N ASN A 14 17.94 -32.74 62.80
CA ASN A 14 17.16 -31.52 62.62
C ASN A 14 16.43 -31.56 61.26
N ALA A 15 15.11 -31.52 61.33
CA ALA A 15 14.23 -31.17 60.22
C ALA A 15 14.56 -29.75 59.74
N ARG A 16 15.26 -29.62 58.60
CA ARG A 16 15.29 -28.39 57.81
C ARG A 16 14.17 -28.47 56.77
N THR A 17 12.94 -28.21 57.21
CA THR A 17 11.76 -28.12 56.36
C THR A 17 11.39 -26.66 56.09
N GLY A 18 11.24 -26.32 54.82
CA GLY A 18 10.25 -25.33 54.38
C GLY A 18 10.73 -23.89 54.13
N GLY A 19 11.95 -23.54 54.52
CA GLY A 19 12.44 -22.17 54.34
C GLY A 19 12.94 -21.85 52.93
N GLU A 20 13.76 -22.71 52.32
CA GLU A 20 14.61 -22.31 51.18
C GLU A 20 13.94 -22.40 49.80
N VAL A 21 12.83 -23.15 49.66
CA VAL A 21 12.15 -23.30 48.36
C VAL A 21 11.24 -22.10 48.02
N ALA A 22 10.86 -21.31 49.02
CA ALA A 22 10.03 -20.11 48.81
C ALA A 22 10.78 -18.97 48.10
N TRP A 23 12.10 -18.90 48.27
CA TRP A 23 12.94 -17.79 47.78
C TRP A 23 13.32 -18.02 46.31
N MET A 24 13.47 -19.28 45.89
CA MET A 24 13.68 -19.64 44.48
C MET A 24 12.44 -19.41 43.61
N ARG A 25 11.22 -19.53 44.17
CA ARG A 25 9.98 -19.25 43.42
C ARG A 25 9.74 -17.76 43.20
N ALA A 26 10.18 -16.90 44.12
CA ALA A 26 10.06 -15.45 43.96
C ALA A 26 10.96 -14.90 42.84
N TRP A 27 12.18 -15.45 42.68
CA TRP A 27 13.12 -15.02 41.64
C TRP A 27 12.68 -15.41 40.22
N LEU A 28 12.07 -16.58 40.05
CA LEU A 28 11.57 -17.03 38.74
C LEU A 28 10.34 -16.25 38.25
N VAL A 29 9.49 -15.78 39.17
CA VAL A 29 8.32 -14.95 38.81
C VAL A 29 8.72 -13.50 38.51
N GLY A 30 9.72 -12.95 39.22
CA GLY A 30 10.28 -11.63 38.93
C GLY A 30 11.01 -11.57 37.59
N ALA A 31 11.80 -12.59 37.26
CA ALA A 31 12.55 -12.65 35.99
C ALA A 31 11.63 -12.78 34.75
N LEU A 32 10.51 -13.50 34.85
CA LEU A 32 9.52 -13.59 33.76
C LEU A 32 8.69 -12.32 33.57
N SER A 33 8.55 -11.49 34.62
CA SER A 33 7.83 -10.21 34.52
C SER A 33 8.71 -9.10 33.92
N GLY A 34 10.04 -9.20 34.07
CA GLY A 34 11.00 -8.27 33.44
C GLY A 34 11.16 -8.47 31.94
N VAL A 35 11.03 -9.70 31.43
CA VAL A 35 11.15 -9.97 29.98
C VAL A 35 9.94 -9.44 29.21
N ALA A 36 8.74 -9.45 29.80
CA ALA A 36 7.54 -8.91 29.15
C ALA A 36 7.56 -7.38 28.98
N LEU A 37 8.33 -6.65 29.80
CA LEU A 37 8.48 -5.18 29.71
C LEU A 37 9.65 -4.74 28.82
N ALA A 38 10.56 -5.65 28.45
CA ALA A 38 11.71 -5.34 27.58
C ALA A 38 11.43 -5.59 26.08
N VAL A 39 10.33 -6.27 25.72
CA VAL A 39 9.85 -6.34 24.33
C VAL A 39 9.00 -5.12 23.99
N GLY A 40 9.43 -3.95 24.48
CA GLY A 40 8.90 -2.64 24.11
C GLY A 40 9.27 -2.32 22.67
N THR A 41 8.43 -2.82 21.76
CA THR A 41 7.98 -2.13 20.55
C THR A 41 9.05 -1.37 19.76
N SER A 42 10.00 -2.09 19.17
CA SER A 42 10.51 -1.67 17.86
C SER A 42 9.41 -1.96 16.85
N ALA A 43 8.37 -1.12 16.82
CA ALA A 43 7.44 -1.07 15.69
C ALA A 43 8.23 -0.51 14.51
N SER A 44 9.03 -1.39 13.88
CA SER A 44 9.57 -1.12 12.56
C SER A 44 8.35 -0.90 11.68
N ALA A 45 8.18 0.32 11.16
CA ALA A 45 7.16 0.62 10.17
C ALA A 45 7.40 -0.32 8.99
N VAL A 46 6.63 -1.41 8.93
CA VAL A 46 6.67 -2.33 7.81
C VAL A 46 6.08 -1.57 6.62
N PRO A 47 6.71 -1.64 5.44
CA PRO A 47 6.16 -1.07 4.21
C PRO A 47 4.68 -1.45 4.04
N ILE A 48 3.80 -0.45 3.89
CA ILE A 48 2.37 -0.68 3.69
C ILE A 48 2.15 -0.84 2.20
N THR A 49 1.96 -2.07 1.73
CA THR A 49 1.50 -2.29 0.37
C THR A 49 -0.01 -2.06 0.31
N TYR A 50 -0.40 -0.99 -0.37
CA TYR A 50 -1.78 -0.73 -0.72
C TYR A 50 -2.18 -1.67 -1.88
N ALA A 51 -3.36 -2.27 -1.80
CA ALA A 51 -3.92 -3.07 -2.89
C ALA A 51 -5.34 -2.58 -3.17
N PHE A 52 -5.54 -2.05 -4.37
CA PHE A 52 -6.81 -1.50 -4.82
C PHE A 52 -7.49 -2.51 -5.75
N GLN A 53 -8.78 -2.78 -5.56
CA GLN A 53 -9.51 -3.76 -6.38
C GLN A 53 -10.26 -3.09 -7.53
N SER A 54 -10.59 -1.81 -7.37
CA SER A 54 -11.36 -1.02 -8.32
C SER A 54 -10.98 0.45 -8.23
N GLY A 55 -11.39 1.20 -9.23
CA GLY A 55 -11.31 2.65 -9.21
C GLY A 55 -12.08 3.24 -10.38
N ASP A 56 -12.10 4.55 -10.45
CA ASP A 56 -12.69 5.33 -11.53
C ASP A 56 -11.65 6.30 -12.06
N VAL A 57 -11.73 6.61 -13.34
CA VAL A 57 -10.94 7.68 -13.96
C VAL A 57 -11.85 8.67 -14.66
N THR A 58 -11.58 9.95 -14.44
CA THR A 58 -12.17 11.04 -15.24
C THR A 58 -11.18 11.40 -16.34
N LEU A 59 -11.53 11.14 -17.60
CA LEU A 59 -10.70 11.46 -18.76
C LEU A 59 -11.09 12.78 -19.40
N VAL A 60 -10.07 13.54 -19.81
CA VAL A 60 -10.19 14.75 -20.62
C VAL A 60 -9.20 14.71 -21.77
N GLY A 61 -9.62 15.20 -22.94
CA GLY A 61 -8.73 15.47 -24.07
C GLY A 61 -8.16 16.88 -23.95
N SER A 62 -6.86 17.06 -24.14
CA SER A 62 -6.19 18.35 -24.02
C SER A 62 -5.16 18.61 -25.11
N VAL A 63 -5.08 19.86 -25.57
CA VAL A 63 -4.06 20.35 -26.52
C VAL A 63 -3.42 21.59 -25.94
N SER A 64 -2.09 21.59 -25.80
CA SER A 64 -1.35 22.68 -25.14
C SER A 64 -1.90 23.08 -23.77
N GLY A 65 -2.41 22.11 -23.01
CA GLY A 65 -3.00 22.33 -21.68
C GLY A 65 -4.44 22.83 -21.68
N ASN A 66 -5.02 23.16 -22.84
CA ASN A 66 -6.44 23.50 -22.96
C ASN A 66 -7.27 22.23 -23.11
N VAL A 67 -8.40 22.14 -22.42
CA VAL A 67 -9.33 21.01 -22.57
C VAL A 67 -10.11 21.17 -23.85
N VAL A 68 -10.08 20.15 -24.72
CA VAL A 68 -10.74 20.13 -26.03
C VAL A 68 -11.76 18.99 -26.17
N GLY A 69 -11.93 18.16 -25.14
CA GLY A 69 -12.96 17.10 -25.08
C GLY A 69 -13.08 16.44 -23.70
N GLY A 70 -14.20 15.73 -23.48
CA GLY A 70 -14.59 15.21 -22.16
C GLY A 70 -15.36 16.24 -21.31
N PRO A 71 -15.52 16.01 -19.98
CA PRO A 71 -15.02 14.87 -19.21
C PRO A 71 -15.84 13.58 -19.42
N VAL A 72 -15.19 12.43 -19.34
CA VAL A 72 -15.85 11.10 -19.36
C VAL A 72 -15.32 10.24 -18.23
N ASN A 73 -16.23 9.63 -17.48
CA ASN A 73 -15.89 8.73 -16.38
C ASN A 73 -15.86 7.28 -16.85
N VAL A 74 -14.79 6.58 -16.52
CA VAL A 74 -14.58 5.18 -16.90
C VAL A 74 -14.12 4.39 -15.69
N GLY A 75 -14.65 3.18 -15.55
CA GLY A 75 -14.18 2.25 -14.53
C GLY A 75 -12.77 1.74 -14.82
N LEU A 76 -11.97 1.60 -13.78
CA LEU A 76 -10.65 0.97 -13.81
C LEU A 76 -10.76 -0.53 -13.50
N THR A 77 -9.99 -1.32 -14.23
CA THR A 77 -9.85 -2.77 -14.00
C THR A 77 -8.37 -3.13 -13.85
N GLY A 78 -8.09 -4.31 -13.27
CA GLY A 78 -6.70 -4.80 -13.12
C GLY A 78 -5.80 -3.87 -12.30
N VAL A 79 -6.36 -3.20 -11.29
CA VAL A 79 -5.65 -2.18 -10.51
C VAL A 79 -4.69 -2.84 -9.52
N ALA A 80 -3.44 -2.40 -9.51
CA ALA A 80 -2.47 -2.68 -8.48
C ALA A 80 -1.52 -1.48 -8.34
N VAL A 81 -1.52 -0.83 -7.17
CA VAL A 81 -0.61 0.29 -6.87
C VAL A 81 0.10 -0.01 -5.56
N THR A 82 1.38 -0.34 -5.64
CA THR A 82 2.23 -0.63 -4.49
C THR A 82 3.03 0.61 -4.13
N VAL A 83 2.74 1.16 -2.96
CA VAL A 83 3.42 2.33 -2.39
C VAL A 83 4.25 1.88 -1.19
N ASP A 84 5.36 2.54 -0.92
CA ASP A 84 6.12 2.42 0.32
C ASP A 84 6.35 3.83 0.88
N GLU A 85 5.49 4.25 1.81
CA GLU A 85 5.55 5.58 2.42
C GLU A 85 6.79 5.77 3.32
N ALA A 86 7.38 4.68 3.83
CA ALA A 86 8.58 4.75 4.67
C ALA A 86 9.84 4.95 3.81
N ALA A 87 9.90 4.28 2.65
CA ALA A 87 10.97 4.46 1.67
C ALA A 87 10.73 5.68 0.74
N LEU A 88 9.54 6.28 0.77
CA LEU A 88 9.08 7.31 -0.15
C LEU A 88 9.19 6.87 -1.62
N THR A 89 8.68 5.67 -1.92
CA THR A 89 8.71 5.10 -3.28
C THR A 89 7.35 4.60 -3.73
N VAL A 90 7.13 4.62 -5.06
CA VAL A 90 6.05 3.86 -5.70
C VAL A 90 6.69 2.67 -6.39
N ASN A 91 6.60 1.50 -5.78
CA ASN A 91 7.33 0.32 -6.25
C ASN A 91 6.77 -0.17 -7.58
N SER A 92 5.44 -0.19 -7.69
CA SER A 92 4.73 -0.57 -8.93
C SER A 92 3.39 0.14 -9.02
N LEU A 93 3.01 0.53 -10.23
CA LEU A 93 1.68 1.01 -10.55
C LEU A 93 1.25 0.29 -11.82
N THR A 94 0.09 -0.36 -11.81
CA THR A 94 -0.47 -1.03 -12.98
C THR A 94 -1.99 -0.94 -12.92
N PHE A 95 -2.61 -0.50 -14.00
CA PHE A 95 -4.06 -0.50 -14.14
C PHE A 95 -4.46 -0.49 -15.61
N THR A 96 -5.69 -0.91 -15.87
CA THR A 96 -6.30 -0.86 -17.20
C THR A 96 -7.54 0.05 -17.16
N VAL A 97 -7.54 1.07 -18.01
CA VAL A 97 -8.70 1.89 -18.33
C VAL A 97 -9.54 1.12 -19.33
N GLY A 98 -10.83 0.91 -19.01
CA GLY A 98 -11.79 0.28 -19.92
C GLY A 98 -12.14 1.18 -21.11
N SER A 99 -13.14 0.75 -21.90
CA SER A 99 -13.62 1.58 -23.00
C SER A 99 -14.34 2.83 -22.49
N THR A 100 -14.06 3.97 -23.10
CA THR A 100 -14.67 5.27 -22.74
C THR A 100 -16.05 5.48 -23.33
N GLY A 101 -16.45 4.68 -24.32
CA GLY A 101 -17.45 5.13 -25.29
C GLY A 101 -16.99 6.38 -26.04
N THR A 102 -17.87 6.97 -26.85
CA THR A 102 -17.54 8.11 -27.71
C THR A 102 -17.38 9.40 -26.90
N ILE A 103 -16.18 9.98 -26.94
CA ILE A 103 -15.82 11.28 -26.36
C ILE A 103 -15.90 12.33 -27.48
N PRO A 104 -16.77 13.35 -27.37
CA PRO A 104 -16.76 14.47 -28.30
C PRO A 104 -15.48 15.31 -28.07
N VAL A 105 -14.80 15.65 -29.17
CA VAL A 105 -13.56 16.44 -29.17
C VAL A 105 -13.63 17.53 -30.24
N THR A 106 -12.86 18.61 -30.07
CA THR A 106 -12.62 19.61 -31.12
C THR A 106 -11.13 19.68 -31.38
N TYR A 107 -10.62 18.85 -32.30
CA TYR A 107 -9.19 18.74 -32.56
C TYR A 107 -8.89 18.42 -34.03
N GLY A 108 -8.32 19.39 -34.76
CA GLY A 108 -8.03 19.24 -36.19
C GLY A 108 -9.32 18.95 -36.97
N THR A 109 -9.37 17.80 -37.64
CA THR A 109 -10.57 17.30 -38.32
C THR A 109 -11.43 16.37 -37.44
N PHE A 110 -10.89 15.88 -36.33
CA PHE A 110 -11.58 14.96 -35.44
C PHE A 110 -12.65 15.67 -34.63
N THR A 111 -13.82 15.03 -34.59
CA THR A 111 -14.98 15.47 -33.80
C THR A 111 -15.30 14.51 -32.66
N THR A 112 -14.80 13.28 -32.76
CA THR A 112 -14.99 12.25 -31.76
C THR A 112 -13.74 11.39 -31.61
N PHE A 113 -13.59 10.80 -30.43
CA PHE A 113 -12.53 9.89 -30.06
C PHE A 113 -13.11 8.87 -29.08
N ASN A 114 -12.74 7.59 -29.17
CA ASN A 114 -12.96 6.64 -28.08
C ASN A 114 -11.68 5.87 -27.80
N LEU A 115 -11.42 5.69 -26.52
CA LEU A 115 -10.44 4.73 -26.06
C LEU A 115 -11.15 3.37 -25.95
N ASP A 116 -10.60 2.35 -26.58
CA ASP A 116 -11.12 0.99 -26.44
C ASP A 116 -10.63 0.36 -25.15
N PHE A 117 -9.32 0.55 -24.91
CA PHE A 117 -8.68 0.28 -23.64
C PHE A 117 -7.33 1.02 -23.59
N ALA A 118 -6.84 1.26 -22.38
CA ALA A 118 -5.44 1.60 -22.14
C ALA A 118 -4.91 0.84 -20.94
N THR A 119 -3.70 0.30 -21.06
CA THR A 119 -2.93 -0.23 -19.95
C THR A 119 -1.83 0.75 -19.60
N VAL A 120 -1.77 1.08 -18.32
CA VAL A 120 -0.75 1.93 -17.72
C VAL A 120 0.06 1.05 -16.78
N SER A 121 1.38 1.07 -16.92
CA SER A 121 2.27 0.36 -16.01
C SER A 121 3.52 1.18 -15.72
N GLY A 122 4.03 1.11 -14.50
CA GLY A 122 5.25 1.79 -14.09
C GLY A 122 5.87 1.09 -12.89
N THR A 123 7.18 1.23 -12.75
CA THR A 123 7.94 0.69 -11.61
C THR A 123 8.94 1.73 -11.13
N SER A 124 9.32 1.64 -9.87
CA SER A 124 10.40 2.46 -9.30
C SER A 124 10.15 3.97 -9.39
N GLY A 125 8.94 4.41 -9.06
CA GLY A 125 8.62 5.81 -8.85
C GLY A 125 9.14 6.35 -7.51
N ALA A 126 9.26 7.66 -7.41
CA ALA A 126 9.62 8.37 -6.18
C ALA A 126 8.43 9.14 -5.63
N LEU A 127 8.35 9.23 -4.31
CA LEU A 127 7.43 10.10 -3.58
C LEU A 127 8.20 11.23 -2.90
N SER A 128 7.50 12.33 -2.68
CA SER A 128 7.92 13.44 -1.83
C SER A 128 6.75 13.84 -0.95
N LEU A 129 6.94 13.84 0.37
CA LEU A 129 5.90 14.31 1.28
C LEU A 129 5.62 15.79 1.01
N VAL A 130 4.35 16.12 0.73
CA VAL A 130 3.87 17.48 0.49
C VAL A 130 3.17 18.01 1.74
N ASP A 131 2.17 17.26 2.23
CA ASP A 131 1.42 17.61 3.44
C ASP A 131 1.19 16.35 4.31
N PRO A 132 1.67 16.33 5.56
CA PRO A 132 1.41 15.24 6.50
C PRO A 132 -0.01 15.24 7.11
N GLY A 133 -0.91 16.13 6.69
CA GLY A 133 -2.31 16.16 7.14
C GLY A 133 -3.11 14.90 6.76
N PRO A 134 -4.37 14.77 7.22
CA PRO A 134 -5.33 13.79 6.69
C PRO A 134 -6.23 14.44 5.60
N PRO A 135 -6.23 13.95 4.35
CA PRO A 135 -5.42 12.88 3.77
C PRO A 135 -3.94 13.27 3.67
N THR A 136 -3.03 12.30 3.80
CA THR A 136 -1.60 12.57 3.63
C THR A 136 -1.31 12.73 2.14
N GLU A 137 -0.68 13.85 1.78
CA GLU A 137 -0.36 14.18 0.40
C GLU A 137 1.11 13.91 0.11
N TYR A 138 1.33 13.12 -0.93
CA TYR A 138 2.64 12.91 -1.53
C TYR A 138 2.64 13.42 -2.96
N GLY A 139 3.62 14.22 -3.34
CA GLY A 139 3.98 14.37 -4.74
C GLY A 139 4.60 13.07 -5.23
N PHE A 140 4.25 12.61 -6.44
CA PHE A 140 4.92 11.48 -7.07
C PHE A 140 5.55 11.85 -8.39
N THR A 141 6.62 11.13 -8.73
CA THR A 141 7.26 11.17 -10.04
C THR A 141 7.61 9.74 -10.47
N MET A 142 7.27 9.37 -11.70
CA MET A 142 7.59 8.04 -12.24
C MET A 142 7.63 8.04 -13.77
N SER A 143 8.20 6.96 -14.32
CA SER A 143 8.17 6.67 -15.73
C SER A 143 7.11 5.59 -16.01
N LEU A 144 6.16 5.89 -16.89
CA LEU A 144 5.05 5.02 -17.25
C LEU A 144 5.22 4.46 -18.66
N ASN A 145 4.91 3.18 -18.80
CA ASN A 145 4.66 2.53 -20.07
C ASN A 145 3.15 2.53 -20.32
N LEU A 146 2.74 3.23 -21.37
CA LEU A 146 1.35 3.38 -21.78
C LEU A 146 1.14 2.58 -23.07
N SER A 147 0.08 1.78 -23.13
CA SER A 147 -0.29 1.07 -24.34
C SER A 147 -1.79 0.93 -24.44
N GLY A 148 -2.35 0.86 -25.64
CA GLY A 148 -3.79 0.72 -25.80
C GLY A 148 -4.23 0.78 -27.25
N GLN A 149 -5.53 0.97 -27.43
CA GLN A 149 -6.16 1.14 -28.73
C GLN A 149 -7.21 2.25 -28.67
N PHE A 150 -7.39 2.93 -29.80
CA PHE A 150 -8.42 3.95 -29.95
C PHE A 150 -9.06 3.96 -31.33
N ASP A 151 -10.26 4.52 -31.37
CA ASP A 151 -10.92 4.97 -32.58
C ASP A 151 -11.07 6.50 -32.57
N ALA A 152 -11.20 7.09 -33.75
CA ALA A 152 -11.51 8.51 -33.91
C ALA A 152 -12.32 8.75 -35.18
N ASP A 153 -13.09 9.84 -35.22
CA ASP A 153 -13.88 10.21 -36.41
C ASP A 153 -14.21 11.72 -36.44
N PRO A 154 -14.22 12.38 -37.62
CA PRO A 154 -13.55 12.04 -38.87
C PRO A 154 -12.09 12.55 -38.97
N PRO A 155 -11.23 12.00 -39.86
CA PRO A 155 -11.45 10.78 -40.63
C PRO A 155 -11.58 9.56 -39.72
N THR A 156 -12.31 8.54 -40.18
CA THR A 156 -12.53 7.33 -39.38
C THR A 156 -11.23 6.56 -39.22
N ILE A 157 -10.79 6.44 -37.97
CA ILE A 157 -9.68 5.61 -37.51
C ILE A 157 -10.29 4.52 -36.62
N THR A 158 -9.85 3.27 -36.78
CA THR A 158 -10.42 2.14 -36.04
C THR A 158 -9.35 1.21 -35.49
N ASN A 159 -9.48 0.83 -34.21
CA ASN A 159 -8.59 0.01 -33.40
C ASN A 159 -7.11 0.39 -33.57
N GLN A 160 -6.81 1.68 -33.66
CA GLN A 160 -5.45 2.15 -33.87
C GLN A 160 -4.64 1.91 -32.59
N PRO A 161 -3.62 1.05 -32.62
CA PRO A 161 -2.80 0.81 -31.44
C PRO A 161 -1.91 2.02 -31.16
N PHE A 162 -1.61 2.23 -29.89
CA PHE A 162 -0.57 3.15 -29.44
C PHE A 162 0.33 2.49 -28.39
N LEU A 163 1.58 2.93 -28.36
CA LEU A 163 2.57 2.55 -27.37
C LEU A 163 3.46 3.76 -27.09
N ILE A 164 3.49 4.19 -25.83
CA ILE A 164 4.30 5.32 -25.36
C ILE A 164 5.16 4.80 -24.20
N PRO A 165 6.40 4.34 -24.48
CA PRO A 165 7.29 3.89 -23.44
C PRO A 165 7.89 5.07 -22.68
N GLY A 166 8.02 4.91 -21.37
CA GLY A 166 8.72 5.86 -20.50
C GLY A 166 8.11 7.26 -20.40
N ALA A 167 6.80 7.40 -20.61
CA ALA A 167 6.07 8.65 -20.44
C ALA A 167 6.28 9.19 -19.01
N PRO A 168 6.71 10.45 -18.84
CA PRO A 168 6.84 11.03 -17.51
C PRO A 168 5.46 11.20 -16.90
N ALA A 169 5.30 10.77 -15.65
CA ALA A 169 4.11 11.00 -14.85
C ALA A 169 4.50 11.67 -13.55
N THR A 170 3.81 12.77 -13.27
CA THR A 170 3.94 13.54 -12.04
C THR A 170 2.56 13.93 -11.56
N GLY A 171 2.33 13.94 -10.27
CA GLY A 171 1.08 14.41 -9.70
C GLY A 171 1.09 14.29 -8.18
N SER A 172 -0.09 14.38 -7.58
CA SER A 172 -0.29 14.13 -6.15
C SER A 172 -0.92 12.75 -5.94
N ILE A 173 -0.46 12.07 -4.89
CA ILE A 173 -1.07 10.88 -4.29
C ILE A 173 -1.62 11.31 -2.94
N PHE A 174 -2.94 11.23 -2.79
CA PHE A 174 -3.59 11.41 -1.50
C PHE A 174 -3.85 10.03 -0.91
N ILE A 175 -3.32 9.76 0.26
CA ILE A 175 -3.51 8.49 0.99
C ILE A 175 -4.33 8.78 2.24
N ASP A 176 -5.52 8.19 2.33
CA ASP A 176 -6.38 8.25 3.51
C ASP A 176 -7.09 6.91 3.71
N GLY A 177 -6.50 6.07 4.57
CA GLY A 177 -6.95 4.71 4.78
C GLY A 177 -7.11 3.98 3.44
N SER A 178 -8.34 3.59 3.11
CA SER A 178 -8.72 2.86 1.90
C SER A 178 -8.65 3.64 0.57
N LEU A 179 -8.47 4.96 0.59
CA LEU A 179 -8.57 5.81 -0.60
C LEU A 179 -7.19 6.22 -1.11
N LEU A 180 -6.98 6.07 -2.41
CA LEU A 180 -5.84 6.65 -3.12
C LEU A 180 -6.31 7.43 -4.33
N VAL A 181 -5.90 8.70 -4.42
CA VAL A 181 -6.23 9.57 -5.57
C VAL A 181 -4.95 9.95 -6.29
N LEU A 182 -4.85 9.68 -7.60
CA LEU A 182 -3.80 10.20 -8.49
C LEU A 182 -4.38 11.26 -9.40
N GLN A 183 -3.81 12.45 -9.40
CA GLN A 183 -4.27 13.53 -10.26
C GLN A 183 -3.34 13.75 -11.46
N SER A 184 -3.93 14.11 -12.61
CA SER A 184 -3.26 14.65 -13.80
C SER A 184 -2.24 13.73 -14.49
N ILE A 185 -2.53 12.42 -14.58
CA ILE A 185 -1.68 11.50 -15.36
C ILE A 185 -2.04 11.59 -16.83
N THR A 186 -1.03 11.80 -17.69
CA THR A 186 -1.21 11.67 -19.14
C THR A 186 -1.14 10.19 -19.51
N ILE A 187 -2.20 9.67 -20.14
CA ILE A 187 -2.33 8.25 -20.47
C ILE A 187 -2.25 7.93 -21.97
N GLY A 188 -2.27 8.97 -22.81
CA GLY A 188 -2.15 8.81 -24.24
C GLY A 188 -1.81 10.13 -24.92
N ALA A 189 -1.23 10.02 -26.10
CA ALA A 189 -1.03 11.13 -27.02
C ALA A 189 -1.45 10.64 -28.41
N ILE A 190 -2.32 11.40 -29.05
CA ILE A 190 -2.77 11.16 -30.42
C ILE A 190 -2.12 12.24 -31.26
N ASP A 191 -1.20 11.81 -32.12
CA ASP A 191 -0.56 12.66 -33.11
C ASP A 191 -0.97 12.15 -34.50
N PRO A 192 -2.03 12.71 -35.10
CA PRO A 192 -2.59 12.20 -36.33
C PRO A 192 -1.73 12.52 -37.56
N ASP A 193 -0.94 13.59 -37.50
CA ASP A 193 -0.12 14.09 -38.61
C ASP A 193 1.34 13.65 -38.49
N GLY A 194 1.75 13.18 -37.31
CA GLY A 194 3.11 12.80 -36.98
C GLY A 194 4.00 14.01 -36.66
N PRO A 195 5.30 13.76 -36.40
CA PRO A 195 6.24 14.80 -35.99
C PRO A 195 6.29 15.97 -36.98
N GLY A 196 5.90 17.16 -36.53
CA GLY A 196 5.87 18.39 -37.33
C GLY A 196 4.49 18.81 -37.85
N GLY A 197 3.44 18.06 -37.53
CA GLY A 197 2.04 18.41 -37.78
C GLY A 197 1.39 19.23 -36.66
N LEU A 198 0.08 19.04 -36.45
CA LEU A 198 -0.64 19.64 -35.33
C LEU A 198 -0.07 19.19 -33.98
N GLU A 199 -0.24 20.02 -32.95
CA GLU A 199 0.16 19.64 -31.59
C GLU A 199 -0.59 18.38 -31.14
N PRO A 200 0.05 17.39 -30.49
CA PRO A 200 -0.61 16.15 -30.12
C PRO A 200 -1.80 16.37 -29.16
N LEU A 201 -2.90 15.67 -29.42
CA LEU A 201 -4.02 15.57 -28.49
C LEU A 201 -3.64 14.63 -27.34
N LEU A 202 -3.44 15.19 -26.16
CA LEU A 202 -3.12 14.46 -24.94
C LEU A 202 -4.39 14.00 -24.24
N VAL A 203 -4.47 12.72 -23.90
CA VAL A 203 -5.53 12.18 -23.05
C VAL A 203 -5.00 12.20 -21.61
N LYS A 204 -5.63 12.99 -20.76
CA LYS A 204 -5.29 13.10 -19.33
C LYS A 204 -6.39 12.46 -18.49
N GLY A 205 -6.00 11.85 -17.38
CA GLY A 205 -6.91 11.24 -16.43
C GLY A 205 -6.64 11.67 -15.00
N ASP A 206 -7.72 11.90 -14.26
CA ASP A 206 -7.71 11.93 -12.80
C ASP A 206 -8.26 10.60 -12.29
N PHE A 207 -7.44 9.86 -11.55
CA PHE A 207 -7.69 8.49 -11.12
C PHE A 207 -8.03 8.45 -9.64
N VAL A 208 -9.12 7.79 -9.31
CA VAL A 208 -9.55 7.54 -7.93
C VAL A 208 -9.57 6.05 -7.73
N PHE A 209 -8.69 5.54 -6.87
CA PHE A 209 -8.59 4.14 -6.51
C PHE A 209 -9.20 3.90 -5.15
N VAL A 210 -10.02 2.86 -5.05
CA VAL A 210 -10.69 2.48 -3.81
C VAL A 210 -10.27 1.05 -3.47
N GLY A 211 -9.66 0.89 -2.30
CA GLY A 211 -9.01 -0.34 -1.90
C GLY A 211 -9.24 -0.70 -0.44
N GLN A 212 -8.75 -1.86 -0.04
CA GLN A 212 -8.68 -2.23 1.37
C GLN A 212 -7.22 -2.14 1.77
N VAL A 213 -6.90 -1.33 2.78
CA VAL A 213 -5.55 -1.27 3.32
C VAL A 213 -5.45 -2.27 4.45
N PRO A 214 -4.62 -3.32 4.33
CA PRO A 214 -4.35 -4.17 5.47
C PRO A 214 -3.55 -3.35 6.46
N GLU A 215 -4.17 -2.90 7.55
CA GLU A 215 -3.48 -2.24 8.66
C GLU A 215 -2.48 -3.25 9.27
N PRO A 216 -1.16 -3.09 9.05
CA PRO A 216 -0.19 -4.09 9.48
C PRO A 216 -0.14 -4.19 11.01
N ALA A 217 -0.36 -3.05 11.69
CA ALA A 217 -0.41 -2.96 13.13
C ALA A 217 -1.57 -3.78 13.71
N THR A 218 -2.73 -3.78 13.05
CA THR A 218 -3.93 -4.46 13.55
C THR A 218 -3.79 -5.97 13.45
N ALA A 219 -3.19 -6.50 12.37
CA ALA A 219 -2.89 -7.92 12.24
C ALA A 219 -1.89 -8.41 13.30
N LEU A 220 -0.83 -7.63 13.56
CA LEU A 220 0.16 -7.95 14.59
C LEU A 220 -0.42 -7.85 16.00
N LEU A 221 -1.23 -6.82 16.29
CA LEU A 221 -1.89 -6.65 17.58
C LEU A 221 -2.88 -7.79 17.83
N LEU A 222 -3.66 -8.17 16.81
CA LEU A 222 -4.60 -9.27 16.88
C LEU A 222 -3.86 -10.61 17.09
N GLY A 223 -2.80 -10.86 16.32
CA GLY A 223 -1.98 -12.06 16.45
C GLY A 223 -1.30 -12.17 17.81
N GLY A 224 -0.69 -11.08 18.27
CA GLY A 224 -0.09 -10.98 19.61
C GLY A 224 -1.12 -11.16 20.72
N GLY A 225 -2.30 -10.55 20.59
CA GLY A 225 -3.41 -10.69 21.52
C GLY A 225 -3.93 -12.12 21.62
N LEU A 226 -4.12 -12.79 20.47
CA LEU A 226 -4.52 -14.20 20.42
C LEU A 226 -3.45 -15.12 21.02
N PHE A 227 -2.17 -14.86 20.76
CA PHE A 227 -1.08 -15.64 21.34
C PHE A 227 -1.02 -15.48 22.87
N ALA A 228 -1.18 -14.26 23.38
CA ALA A 228 -1.24 -13.99 24.82
C ALA A 228 -2.44 -14.68 25.48
N LEU A 229 -3.63 -14.62 24.85
CA LEU A 229 -4.83 -15.30 25.32
C LEU A 229 -4.67 -16.82 25.31
N ALA A 230 -4.07 -17.40 24.26
CA ALA A 230 -3.77 -18.83 24.19
C ALA A 230 -2.80 -19.27 25.30
N GLY A 231 -1.78 -18.46 25.59
CA GLY A 231 -0.85 -18.68 26.69
C GLY A 231 -1.54 -18.66 28.06
N LEU A 232 -2.42 -17.69 28.29
CA LEU A 232 -3.21 -17.58 29.52
C LEU A 232 -4.21 -18.73 29.68
N ALA A 233 -4.88 -19.15 28.60
CA ALA A 233 -5.81 -20.27 28.60
C ALA A 233 -5.10 -21.60 28.91
N ARG A 234 -3.88 -21.81 28.39
CA ARG A 234 -3.07 -23.00 28.68
C ARG A 234 -2.67 -23.07 30.15
N ARG A 235 -2.34 -21.94 30.79
CA ARG A 235 -2.01 -21.84 32.22
C ARG A 235 -3.17 -22.18 33.15
N ARG A 236 -4.43 -22.06 32.71
CA ARG A 236 -5.60 -22.41 33.53
C ARG A 236 -5.93 -23.91 33.55
N ARG A 237 -5.32 -24.71 32.66
CA ARG A 237 -5.55 -26.16 32.56
C ARG A 237 -4.47 -27.02 33.25
N THR A 238 -3.37 -26.41 33.66
CA THR A 238 -2.26 -27.03 34.42
C THR A 238 -2.32 -26.58 35.87
#